data_AF-A0A7R9ZM23-F1
#
_entry.id   AF-A0A7R9ZM23-F1
#
_cell.length_a   1.000
_cell.length_b   1.000
_cell.length_c   1.000
_cell.angle_alpha   90.00
_cell.angle_beta   90.00
_cell.angle_gamma   90.00
#
_symmetry.space_group_name_H-M   'P 1'
#
loop_
_entity.id
_entity.type
_entity.pdbx_description
1 polymer ?
#
loop_
_entity_poly.entity_id
_entity_poly.type
_entity_poly.pdbx_seq_one_letter_code
_entity_poly.pdbx_strand_id
1 'polypeptide(L)'
;PFDAQRDEFDPHLTTHLPLPTAMNHMERPRTNVLGGPAILRKMQQEQNLVFFVIAADDLSLVRMDGDGVACRPGDTIMSEIAVVPKKKGTILDIYHTLTMDMKPSSGVDSDAVDGANVKT
;
A
#
# COMPACT_ATOMS: atom_id res chain seq x y z
N PRO A 1 12.71 -2.89 23.95
CA PRO A 1 11.27 -3.15 24.18
C PRO A 1 10.54 -3.23 22.83
N PHE A 2 10.11 -4.44 22.46
CA PHE A 2 9.28 -4.65 21.27
C PHE A 2 7.84 -4.40 21.73
N ASP A 3 7.32 -3.20 21.51
CA ASP A 3 5.89 -2.96 21.62
C ASP A 3 5.27 -3.66 20.41
N ALA A 4 4.78 -4.88 20.64
CA ALA A 4 3.86 -5.50 19.71
C ALA A 4 2.64 -4.58 19.65
N GLN A 5 2.60 -3.70 18.65
CA GLN A 5 1.43 -2.90 18.35
C GLN A 5 0.29 -3.88 18.11
N ARG A 6 -0.52 -4.04 19.14
CA ARG A 6 -1.75 -4.82 19.06
C ARG A 6 -2.68 -4.04 18.15
N ASP A 7 -2.82 -4.57 16.95
CA ASP A 7 -3.83 -4.26 15.92
C ASP A 7 -5.26 -4.06 16.47
N GLU A 8 -5.52 -4.60 17.65
CA GLU A 8 -6.78 -4.51 18.38
C GLU A 8 -7.22 -3.06 18.70
N PHE A 9 -6.34 -2.06 18.57
CA PHE A 9 -6.63 -0.64 18.81
C PHE A 9 -6.75 0.23 17.54
N ASP A 10 -6.59 -0.35 16.34
CA ASP A 10 -6.38 0.40 15.09
C ASP A 10 -7.60 1.16 14.49
N PRO A 11 -8.89 0.80 14.71
CA PRO A 11 -9.98 1.50 14.00
C PRO A 11 -10.17 2.96 14.45
N HIS A 12 -9.52 3.39 15.53
CA HIS A 12 -9.60 4.76 16.05
C HIS A 12 -8.43 5.66 15.63
N LEU A 13 -7.38 5.10 15.02
CA LEU A 13 -6.24 5.85 14.52
C LEU A 13 -6.53 6.33 13.10
N THR A 14 -7.25 7.44 13.00
CA THR A 14 -7.74 8.02 11.73
C THR A 14 -6.64 8.43 10.74
N THR A 15 -5.38 8.38 11.14
CA THR A 15 -4.21 8.75 10.34
C THR A 15 -3.38 7.58 9.85
N HIS A 16 -3.72 6.34 10.23
CA HIS A 16 -2.91 5.17 9.95
C HIS A 16 -3.71 4.11 9.17
N LEU A 17 -3.01 3.42 8.27
CA LEU A 17 -3.55 2.25 7.61
C LEU A 17 -3.28 1.04 8.52
N PRO A 18 -4.31 0.29 8.93
CA PRO A 18 -4.08 -0.86 9.78
C PRO A 18 -3.15 -1.88 9.14
N LEU A 19 -2.28 -2.49 9.96
CA LEU A 19 -1.28 -3.46 9.52
C LEU A 19 -1.88 -4.59 8.65
N PRO A 20 -3.03 -5.21 8.96
CA PRO A 20 -3.62 -6.27 8.16
C PRO A 20 -4.06 -5.76 6.80
N THR A 21 -4.59 -4.52 6.77
CA THR A 21 -4.99 -3.87 5.53
C THR A 21 -3.77 -3.62 4.66
N ALA A 22 -2.68 -3.09 5.23
CA ALA A 22 -1.42 -2.91 4.52
C ALA A 22 -0.87 -4.24 3.96
N MET A 23 -0.84 -5.29 4.79
CA MET A 23 -0.39 -6.63 4.38
C MET A 23 -1.26 -7.22 3.26
N ASN A 24 -2.58 -7.06 3.34
CA ASN A 24 -3.52 -7.47 2.29
C ASN A 24 -3.23 -6.77 0.96
N HIS A 25 -2.90 -5.48 0.98
CA HIS A 25 -2.50 -4.74 -0.22
C HIS A 25 -1.19 -5.27 -0.84
N MET A 26 -0.31 -5.86 -0.03
CA MET A 26 0.96 -6.44 -0.49
C MET A 26 0.81 -7.85 -1.07
N GLU A 27 -0.22 -8.62 -0.69
CA GLU A 27 -0.33 -10.03 -1.07
C GLU A 27 -0.53 -10.25 -2.58
N ARG A 28 -1.41 -9.45 -3.18
CA ARG A 28 -1.75 -9.61 -4.60
C ARG A 28 -0.59 -9.22 -5.52
N PRO A 29 0.08 -8.07 -5.36
CA PRO A 29 1.30 -7.75 -6.11
C PRO A 29 2.38 -8.82 -5.98
N ARG A 30 2.63 -9.31 -4.75
CA ARG A 30 3.57 -10.40 -4.49
C ARG A 30 3.24 -11.64 -5.32
N THR A 31 1.98 -12.05 -5.26
CA THR A 31 1.49 -13.22 -6.01
C THR A 31 1.64 -13.02 -7.52
N ASN A 32 1.35 -11.83 -8.02
CA ASN A 32 1.45 -11.51 -9.45
C ASN A 32 2.90 -11.56 -9.96
N VAL A 33 3.87 -11.06 -9.19
CA VAL A 33 5.29 -11.12 -9.57
C VAL A 33 5.80 -12.56 -9.65
N LEU A 34 5.25 -13.47 -8.85
CA LEU A 34 5.56 -14.91 -8.95
C LEU A 34 4.83 -15.62 -10.12
N GLY A 35 4.15 -14.87 -10.99
CA GLY A 35 3.39 -15.41 -12.12
C GLY A 35 1.89 -15.57 -11.88
N GLY A 36 1.41 -15.15 -10.70
CA GLY A 36 -0.02 -15.19 -10.35
C GLY A 36 -0.50 -16.55 -9.86
N PRO A 37 -1.76 -16.62 -9.37
CA PRO A 37 -2.29 -17.80 -8.68
C PRO A 37 -2.31 -19.07 -9.55
N ALA A 38 -2.57 -18.91 -10.86
CA ALA A 38 -2.63 -20.04 -11.78
C ALA A 38 -1.26 -20.70 -11.98
N ILE A 39 -0.21 -19.90 -12.15
CA ILE A 39 1.16 -20.40 -12.32
C ILE A 39 1.65 -21.05 -11.02
N LEU A 40 1.40 -20.43 -9.88
CA LEU A 40 1.76 -21.00 -8.58
C LEU A 40 1.07 -22.35 -8.33
N ARG A 41 -0.21 -22.47 -8.66
CA ARG A 41 -0.95 -23.74 -8.55
C ARG A 41 -0.38 -24.80 -9.48
N LYS A 42 -0.02 -24.42 -10.71
CA LYS A 42 0.62 -25.32 -11.68
C LYS A 42 1.97 -25.82 -11.17
N MET A 43 2.81 -24.93 -10.63
CA MET A 43 4.10 -25.29 -10.03
C MET A 43 3.94 -26.25 -8.84
N GLN A 44 2.91 -26.04 -8.01
CA GLN A 44 2.60 -26.94 -6.90
C GLN A 44 2.22 -28.35 -7.40
N GLN A 45 1.32 -28.43 -8.37
CA GLN A 45 0.76 -29.70 -8.83
C GLN A 45 1.71 -30.50 -9.73
N GLU A 46 2.44 -29.82 -10.61
CA GLU A 46 3.26 -30.47 -11.63
C GLU A 46 4.73 -30.57 -11.25
N GLN A 47 5.24 -29.67 -10.42
CA GLN A 47 6.67 -29.55 -10.10
C GLN A 47 6.97 -29.77 -8.61
N ASN A 48 5.96 -30.01 -7.78
CA ASN A 48 6.07 -30.12 -6.32
C ASN A 48 6.76 -28.90 -5.67
N LEU A 49 6.57 -27.71 -6.25
CA LEU A 49 7.12 -26.45 -5.74
C LEU A 49 6.06 -25.63 -5.00
N VAL A 50 6.36 -25.21 -3.78
CA VAL A 50 5.47 -24.40 -2.94
C VAL A 50 6.20 -23.14 -2.49
N PHE A 51 5.54 -22.00 -2.62
CA PHE A 51 6.01 -20.71 -2.11
C PHE A 51 5.24 -20.37 -0.83
N PHE A 52 5.96 -20.01 0.22
CA PHE A 52 5.39 -19.56 1.49
C PHE A 52 6.20 -18.40 2.04
N VAL A 53 5.54 -17.51 2.78
CA VAL A 53 6.20 -16.39 3.46
C VAL A 53 6.90 -16.95 4.70
N ILE A 54 8.21 -16.73 4.80
CA ILE A 54 9.03 -17.22 5.93
C ILE A 54 9.27 -16.16 7.01
N ALA A 55 9.23 -14.89 6.62
CA ALA A 55 9.43 -13.74 7.49
C ALA A 55 8.75 -12.52 6.86
N ALA A 56 8.36 -11.58 7.72
CA ALA A 56 7.93 -10.24 7.35
C ALA A 56 8.65 -9.28 8.30
N ASP A 57 9.63 -8.56 7.76
CA ASP A 57 10.45 -7.63 8.51
C ASP A 57 10.06 -6.19 8.14
N ASP A 58 10.12 -5.28 9.12
CA ASP A 58 10.04 -3.83 8.96
C ASP A 58 8.91 -3.30 8.06
N LEU A 59 7.67 -3.29 8.57
CA LEU A 59 6.58 -2.57 7.93
C LEU A 59 6.64 -1.08 8.30
N SER A 60 7.34 -0.30 7.49
CA SER A 60 7.28 1.16 7.55
C SER A 60 6.41 1.69 6.41
N LEU A 61 5.33 2.40 6.73
CA LEU A 61 4.52 3.13 5.75
C LEU A 61 5.29 4.39 5.34
N VAL A 62 6.25 4.25 4.41
CA VAL A 62 7.25 5.30 4.10
C VAL A 62 6.67 6.47 3.28
N ARG A 63 5.51 6.31 2.62
CA ARG A 63 4.98 7.35 1.75
C ARG A 63 3.45 7.36 1.70
N MET A 64 2.87 8.17 2.58
CA MET A 64 1.53 8.72 2.36
C MET A 64 1.76 10.17 1.95
N ASP A 65 1.55 10.45 0.67
CA ASP A 65 2.21 11.54 -0.01
C ASP A 65 1.70 12.91 0.49
N GLY A 66 2.62 13.79 0.90
CA GLY A 66 2.33 15.16 1.37
C GLY A 66 2.13 15.26 2.89
N ASP A 67 2.97 16.03 3.56
CA ASP A 67 2.94 16.46 4.97
C ASP A 67 1.70 16.03 5.81
N GLY A 68 1.66 14.75 6.20
CA GLY A 68 0.64 14.24 7.13
C GLY A 68 -0.73 13.91 6.54
N VAL A 69 -0.86 13.70 5.22
CA VAL A 69 -2.12 13.25 4.62
C VAL A 69 -2.40 11.80 5.01
N ALA A 70 -3.41 11.63 5.86
CA ALA A 70 -3.94 10.33 6.27
C ALA A 70 -4.61 9.60 5.10
N CYS A 71 -4.31 8.32 4.94
CA CYS A 71 -5.10 7.41 4.09
C CYS A 71 -6.54 7.31 4.60
N ARG A 72 -7.53 7.43 3.70
CA ARG A 72 -8.96 7.33 4.02
C ARG A 72 -9.64 6.19 3.26
N PRO A 73 -10.75 5.65 3.78
CA PRO A 73 -11.57 4.70 3.02
C PRO A 73 -11.99 5.28 1.67
N GLY A 74 -11.75 4.53 0.59
CA GLY A 74 -12.04 4.96 -0.78
C GLY A 74 -10.82 5.49 -1.54
N ASP A 75 -9.72 5.79 -0.85
CA ASP A 75 -8.48 6.16 -1.49
C ASP A 75 -7.87 4.97 -2.24
N THR A 76 -7.24 5.28 -3.38
CA THR A 76 -6.58 4.26 -4.19
C THR A 76 -5.14 4.10 -3.70
N ILE A 77 -4.87 2.93 -3.12
CA ILE A 77 -3.53 2.55 -2.67
C ILE A 77 -2.89 1.68 -3.74
N MET A 78 -1.67 2.05 -4.15
CA MET A 78 -0.83 1.29 -5.03
C MET A 78 0.31 0.63 -4.24
N SER A 79 0.71 -0.58 -4.65
CA SER A 79 1.88 -1.25 -4.10
C SER A 79 2.92 -1.41 -5.20
N GLU A 80 4.01 -0.68 -5.05
CA GLU A 80 5.23 -0.88 -5.83
C GLU A 80 6.02 -2.03 -5.20
N ILE A 81 6.63 -2.86 -6.05
CA ILE A 81 7.28 -4.10 -5.62
C ILE A 81 8.65 -4.23 -6.26
N ALA A 82 9.63 -4.60 -5.45
CA ALA A 82 10.96 -5.00 -5.90
C ALA A 82 11.29 -6.39 -5.35
N VAL A 83 11.88 -7.25 -6.18
CA VAL A 83 12.22 -8.63 -5.81
C VAL A 83 13.71 -8.87 -5.98
N VAL A 84 14.34 -9.37 -4.93
CA VAL A 84 15.77 -9.71 -4.92
C VAL A 84 15.90 -11.21 -4.64
N PRO A 85 16.30 -12.02 -5.64
CA PRO A 85 16.53 -13.43 -5.42
C PRO A 85 17.80 -13.66 -4.59
N LYS A 86 17.69 -14.50 -3.56
CA LYS A 86 18.77 -14.93 -2.67
C LYS A 86 18.89 -16.45 -2.69
N LYS A 87 20.02 -16.97 -2.19
CA LYS A 87 20.32 -18.40 -2.10
C LYS A 87 19.95 -19.17 -3.39
N LYS A 88 20.48 -18.74 -4.54
CA LYS A 88 20.21 -19.33 -5.87
C LYS A 88 18.72 -19.37 -6.26
N GLY A 89 17.91 -18.44 -5.77
CA GLY A 89 16.48 -18.33 -6.09
C GLY A 89 15.56 -19.13 -5.16
N THR A 90 16.10 -19.84 -4.17
CA THR A 90 15.28 -20.54 -3.16
C THR A 90 14.67 -19.59 -2.13
N ILE A 91 15.28 -18.42 -1.92
CA ILE A 91 14.73 -17.35 -1.09
C ILE A 91 14.53 -16.12 -1.96
N LEU A 92 13.39 -15.45 -1.79
CA LEU A 92 13.09 -14.20 -2.46
C LEU A 92 12.85 -13.15 -1.38
N ASP A 93 13.66 -12.09 -1.38
CA ASP A 93 13.33 -10.89 -0.62
C ASP A 93 12.40 -10.05 -1.48
N ILE A 94 11.28 -9.62 -0.89
CA ILE A 94 10.25 -8.87 -1.59
C ILE A 94 10.00 -7.58 -0.81
N TYR A 95 10.36 -6.47 -1.42
CA TYR A 95 10.20 -5.13 -0.85
C TYR A 95 8.93 -4.51 -1.41
N HIS A 96 8.11 -3.97 -0.52
CA HIS A 96 6.88 -3.28 -0.88
C HIS A 96 6.97 -1.80 -0.48
N THR A 97 6.58 -0.92 -1.40
CA THR A 97 6.30 0.49 -1.10
C THR A 97 4.82 0.73 -1.38
N LEU A 98 4.06 1.15 -0.38
CA LEU A 98 2.68 1.58 -0.58
C LEU A 98 2.65 3.08 -0.88
N THR A 99 1.89 3.48 -1.89
CA THR A 99 1.72 4.87 -2.34
C THR A 99 0.23 5.18 -2.55
N MET A 100 -0.16 6.45 -2.49
CA MET A 100 -1.54 6.88 -2.74
C MET A 100 -1.63 7.61 -4.07
N ASP A 101 -2.63 7.28 -4.89
CA ASP A 101 -2.89 8.03 -6.12
C ASP A 101 -3.55 9.37 -5.76
N MET A 102 -2.73 10.41 -5.58
CA MET A 102 -3.23 11.75 -5.32
C MET A 102 -3.90 12.31 -6.57
N LYS A 103 -5.23 12.34 -6.58
CA LYS A 103 -5.95 13.22 -7.51
C LYS A 103 -5.53 14.65 -7.22
N PRO A 104 -5.09 15.44 -8.22
CA PRO A 104 -4.86 16.86 -8.01
C PRO A 104 -6.15 17.46 -7.46
N SER A 105 -6.06 18.15 -6.33
CA SER A 105 -7.19 18.86 -5.75
C SER A 105 -7.76 19.78 -6.83
N SER A 106 -8.98 19.53 -7.29
CA SER A 106 -9.69 20.50 -8.10
C SER A 106 -9.85 21.74 -7.25
N GLY A 107 -9.02 22.76 -7.50
CA GLY A 107 -9.12 24.06 -6.87
C GLY A 107 -10.50 24.61 -7.15
N VAL A 108 -11.35 24.65 -6.13
CA VAL A 108 -12.51 25.52 -6.14
C VAL A 108 -11.95 26.89 -5.75
N ASP A 109 -11.55 27.68 -6.74
CA ASP A 109 -11.38 29.12 -6.56
C ASP A 109 -12.78 29.71 -6.33
N SER A 110 -13.24 29.65 -5.08
CA SER A 110 -14.34 30.47 -4.62
C SER A 110 -13.76 31.82 -4.21
N ASP A 111 -13.66 32.75 -5.16
CA ASP A 111 -13.81 34.18 -4.89
C ASP A 111 -13.79 35.00 -6.20
N ALA A 112 -14.98 35.21 -6.76
CA ALA A 112 -15.28 36.34 -7.62
C ALA A 112 -16.70 36.83 -7.30
N VAL A 113 -16.86 37.43 -6.11
CA VAL A 113 -18.01 38.30 -5.82
C VAL A 113 -17.68 39.66 -6.42
N ASP A 114 -18.07 39.88 -7.67
CA ASP A 114 -17.91 41.19 -8.31
C ASP A 114 -18.96 42.15 -7.73
N GLY A 115 -18.49 43.03 -6.84
CA GLY A 115 -19.26 44.04 -6.16
C GLY A 115 -19.66 45.16 -7.10
N ALA A 116 -20.95 45.49 -7.05
CA ALA A 116 -21.54 46.64 -7.71
C ALA A 116 -20.70 47.92 -7.56
N ASN A 117 -20.51 48.64 -8.68
CA ASN A 117 -20.08 50.04 -8.63
C ASN A 117 -21.09 50.91 -9.37
N VAL A 118 -22.03 51.45 -8.60
CA VAL A 118 -22.83 52.62 -8.94
C VAL A 118 -21.91 53.84 -8.90
N LYS A 119 -21.82 54.60 -9.99
CA LYS A 119 -21.48 56.02 -9.92
C LYS A 119 -22.44 56.85 -10.76
N THR A 120 -23.06 57.77 -10.01
CA THR A 120 -23.78 59.01 -10.32
C THR A 120 -23.41 59.72 -11.61
#